data_AF-A0AB39VI24-F1
#
_entry.id   AF-A0AB39VI24-F1
#
_cell.length_a   1.000
_cell.length_b   1.000
_cell.length_c   1.000
_cell.angle_alpha   90.00
_cell.angle_beta   90.00
_cell.angle_gamma   90.00
#
_symmetry.space_group_name_H-M   'P 1'
#
loop_
_entity.id
_entity.type
_entity.pdbx_description
1 polymer ?
#
loop_
_entity_poly.entity_id
_entity_poly.type
_entity_poly.pdbx_seq_one_letter_code
_entity_poly.pdbx_strand_id
1 'polypeptide(L)' 'MARKYKKSNEHPEFARFKYLIEKNKLTIDEFSKKIGYSRNAIYNFFKWDRKKQIQQIFRKLNFFD' A
#
# COMPACT_ATOMS: atom_id res chain seq x y z
N MET A 1 4.39 33.89 2.31
CA MET A 1 3.95 32.60 2.90
C MET A 1 3.98 31.52 1.83
N ALA A 2 4.97 30.64 1.85
CA ALA A 2 5.01 29.48 0.97
C ALA A 2 3.76 28.63 1.25
N ARG A 3 2.90 28.44 0.23
CA ARG A 3 1.79 27.50 0.29
C ARG A 3 2.38 26.12 0.56
N LYS A 4 2.42 25.71 1.83
CA LYS A 4 2.66 24.33 2.23
C LYS A 4 1.54 23.53 1.57
N TYR A 5 1.83 22.86 0.47
CA TYR A 5 1.00 21.76 0.00
C TYR A 5 0.90 20.79 1.17
N LYS A 6 -0.23 20.85 1.89
CA LYS A 6 -0.56 19.87 2.90
C LYS A 6 -0.46 18.54 2.16
N LYS A 7 0.49 17.69 2.55
CA LYS A 7 0.68 16.32 2.01
C LYS A 7 -0.49 15.45 2.51
N SER A 8 -1.71 15.93 2.27
CA SER A 8 -2.97 15.45 2.83
C SER A 8 -3.59 14.55 1.77
N ASN A 9 -3.16 13.28 1.75
CA ASN A 9 -4.00 12.11 1.44
C ASN A 9 -3.22 10.79 1.41
N GLU A 10 -1.96 10.73 1.88
CA GLU A 10 -1.34 9.42 2.10
C GLU A 10 -2.01 8.77 3.32
N HIS A 11 -2.83 7.76 3.05
CA HIS A 11 -3.47 6.92 4.04
C HIS A 11 -2.42 6.41 5.05
N PRO A 12 -2.67 6.46 6.36
CA PRO A 12 -1.66 6.09 7.37
C PRO A 12 -1.14 4.66 7.16
N GLU A 13 -2.01 3.75 6.75
CA GLU A 13 -1.60 2.37 6.43
C GLU A 13 -0.74 2.25 5.16
N PHE A 14 -0.75 3.24 4.26
CA PHE A 14 0.10 3.20 3.06
C PHE A 14 1.60 3.31 3.40
N ALA A 15 1.94 4.08 4.45
CA ALA A 15 3.31 4.13 4.95
C ALA A 15 3.75 2.78 5.52
N ARG A 16 2.87 2.11 6.29
CA ARG A 16 3.11 0.76 6.81
C ARG A 16 3.26 -0.27 5.69
N PHE A 17 2.44 -0.18 4.64
CA PHE A 17 2.53 -1.03 3.45
C PHE A 17 3.89 -0.89 2.76
N LYS A 18 4.36 0.34 2.50
CA LYS A 18 5.68 0.58 1.92
C LYS A 18 6.80 -0.04 2.75
N TYR A 19 6.78 0.19 4.06
CA TYR A 19 7.75 -0.39 4.99
C TYR A 19 7.79 -1.92 4.94
N LEU A 20 6.63 -2.60 4.94
CA LEU A 20 6.58 -4.06 4.89
C LEU A 20 7.03 -4.63 3.54
N ILE A 21 6.68 -3.98 2.44
CA ILE A 21 7.13 -4.35 1.09
C ILE A 21 8.67 -4.25 1.01
N GLU A 22 9.24 -3.15 1.50
CA GLU A 22 10.70 -2.95 1.56
C GLU A 22 11.39 -3.96 2.48
N LYS A 23 10.82 -4.24 3.66
CA LYS A 23 11.34 -5.25 4.60
C LYS A 23 11.40 -6.64 3.96
N ASN A 24 10.38 -7.00 3.20
CA ASN A 24 10.29 -8.27 2.48
C ASN A 24 11.14 -8.30 1.19
N LYS A 25 11.91 -7.24 0.88
CA LYS A 25 12.69 -7.09 -0.36
C LYS A 25 11.84 -7.29 -1.62
N LEU A 26 10.55 -6.97 -1.54
CA LEU A 26 9.62 -7.05 -2.66
C LEU A 26 9.46 -5.68 -3.29
N THR A 27 9.21 -5.66 -4.60
CA THR A 27 8.69 -4.45 -5.25
C THR A 27 7.15 -4.46 -5.25
N ILE A 28 6.54 -3.27 -5.35
CA ILE A 28 5.08 -3.17 -5.51
C ILE A 28 4.61 -3.92 -6.77
N ASP A 29 5.44 -3.98 -7.82
CA ASP A 29 5.12 -4.70 -9.06
C ASP A 29 5.09 -6.22 -8.85
N GLU A 30 6.08 -6.77 -8.17
CA GLU A 30 6.11 -8.20 -7.81
C GLU A 30 4.96 -8.56 -6.87
N PHE A 31 4.71 -7.72 -5.86
CA PHE A 31 3.58 -7.92 -4.97
C PHE A 31 2.24 -7.83 -5.71
N SER A 32 2.10 -6.86 -6.62
CA SER A 32 0.95 -6.69 -7.52
C SER A 32 0.69 -7.95 -8.35
N LYS A 33 1.73 -8.55 -8.93
CA LYS A 33 1.65 -9.84 -9.65
C LYS A 33 1.21 -10.99 -8.74
N LYS A 34 1.72 -11.06 -7.51
CA LYS A 34 1.37 -12.14 -6.56
C LYS A 34 -0.07 -12.09 -6.07
N ILE A 35 -0.61 -10.90 -5.86
CA ILE A 35 -2.00 -10.73 -5.38
C ILE A 35 -3.02 -10.62 -6.52
N GLY A 36 -2.57 -10.46 -7.76
CA GLY A 36 -3.44 -10.32 -8.94
C GLY A 36 -4.13 -8.96 -9.08
N TYR A 37 -3.70 -7.95 -8.32
CA TYR A 37 -4.23 -6.59 -8.41
C TYR A 37 -3.24 -5.69 -9.13
N SER A 38 -3.72 -4.82 -10.02
CA SER A 38 -2.86 -3.82 -10.64
C SER A 38 -2.32 -2.83 -9.60
N ARG A 39 -1.15 -2.27 -9.87
CA ARG A 39 -0.54 -1.24 -9.03
C ARG A 39 -1.49 -0.08 -8.74
N ASN A 40 -2.27 0.34 -9.73
CA ASN A 40 -3.26 1.41 -9.58
C ASN A 40 -4.43 1.01 -8.68
N ALA A 41 -4.87 -0.25 -8.72
CA ALA A 41 -5.90 -0.76 -7.82
C ALA A 41 -5.42 -0.72 -6.36
N ILE A 42 -4.17 -1.12 -6.10
CA ILE A 42 -3.56 -1.04 -4.77
C ILE A 42 -3.58 0.40 -4.25
N TYR A 43 -3.09 1.37 -5.04
CA TYR A 43 -3.15 2.78 -4.66
C TYR A 43 -4.58 3.26 -4.40
N ASN A 44 -5.54 2.86 -5.22
CA ASN A 44 -6.95 3.20 -5.02
C ASN A 44 -7.52 2.60 -3.74
N PHE A 45 -7.10 1.40 -3.33
CA PHE A 45 -7.56 0.82 -2.07
C PHE A 45 -7.15 1.69 -0.88
N PHE A 46 -5.90 2.16 -0.85
CA PHE A 46 -5.42 3.08 0.18
C PHE A 46 -6.05 4.47 0.05
N LYS A 47 -6.19 5.01 -1.17
CA LYS A 47 -6.79 6.33 -1.41
C LYS A 47 -8.24 6.42 -0.93
N TRP A 48 -9.01 5.34 -1.13
CA TRP A 48 -10.43 5.27 -0.80
C TRP A 48 -10.73 4.52 0.50
N ASP A 49 -9.74 4.30 1.36
CA ASP A 49 -9.90 3.63 2.67
C ASP A 49 -10.68 2.29 2.54
N ARG A 50 -10.34 1.49 1.52
CA ARG A 50 -10.99 0.19 1.28
C ARG A 50 -10.49 -0.84 2.30
N LYS A 51 -10.91 -0.70 3.56
CA LYS A 51 -10.43 -1.47 4.72
C LYS A 51 -10.32 -2.98 4.47
N LYS A 52 -11.35 -3.60 3.87
CA LYS A 52 -11.34 -5.05 3.55
C LYS A 52 -10.18 -5.44 2.61
N GLN A 53 -9.90 -4.62 1.59
CA GLN A 53 -8.83 -4.89 0.63
C GLN A 53 -7.45 -4.58 1.22
N ILE A 54 -7.35 -3.49 1.98
CA ILE A 54 -6.12 -3.13 2.70
C ILE A 54 -5.73 -4.24 3.70
N GLN A 55 -6.69 -4.76 4.47
CA GLN A 55 -6.45 -5.89 5.38
C GLN A 55 -6.02 -7.17 4.64
N GLN A 56 -6.59 -7.46 3.47
CA GLN A 56 -6.15 -8.60 2.66
C GLN A 56 -4.71 -8.42 2.17
N ILE A 57 -4.33 -7.21 1.75
CA ILE A 57 -2.96 -6.86 1.38
C ILE A 57 -2.00 -7.13 2.54
N PHE A 58 -2.32 -6.66 3.75
CA PHE A 58 -1.47 -6.90 4.92
C PHE A 58 -1.41 -8.36 5.33
N ARG A 59 -2.53 -9.10 5.26
CA ARG A 59 -2.52 -10.55 5.47
C ARG A 59 -1.58 -11.24 4.50
N LYS A 60 -1.68 -10.94 3.20
CA LYS A 60 -0.79 -11.50 2.18
C LYS A 60 0.66 -11.09 2.39
N LEU A 61 0.94 -9.87 2.87
CA LEU A 61 2.29 -9.42 3.20
C LEU A 61 2.92 -10.14 4.41
N ASN A 62 2.13 -10.43 5.44
CA ASN A 62 2.59 -11.16 6.62
C ASN A 62 2.82 -12.66 6.34
N PHE A 63 2.28 -13.21 5.25
CA PHE A 63 2.57 -14.58 4.80
C PHE A 63 3.93 -14.72 4.08
N PHE A 64 4.69 -13.63 3.92
CA PHE A 64 6.06 -13.65 3.36
C PHE A 64 7.16 -13.64 4.44
N ASP A 65 6.79 -13.61 5.72
CA ASP A 65 7.68 -13.91 6.87
C ASP A 65 7.66 -15.43 7.12
#